data_AF-A0A6C0JRY9-F1
#
_entry.id   AF-A0A6C0JRY9-F1
#
_cell.length_a   1.000
_cell.length_b   1.000
_cell.length_c   1.000
_cell.angle_alpha   90.00
_cell.angle_beta   90.00
_cell.angle_gamma   90.00
#
_symmetry.space_group_name_H-M   'P 1'
#
loop_
_entity.id
_entity.type
_entity.pdbx_description
1 polymer ?
#
loop_
_entity_poly.entity_id
_entity_poly.type
_entity_poly.pdbx_seq_one_letter_code
_entity_poly.pdbx_strand_id
1 'polypeptide(L)'
;MSSIAIAPSTVCAIRIVSLPLEMQTTYDVSDFLANALGNITITSVNIIAMNTSEGVPYRSAFIDIDTWGDSECANTFASRLMSSDSGIVIAEREGFVSGGFMDNGFPNGIHYDNGKIMKYLKIVPSKRSHPSTTPLALSENAWTSIYIPAVQTGLSYDNGDIRLNDEKSFVEFFGDHLKIGKVSRVDFIVKTIPGTQREACSAYVHFDQWFDNTTTAAIRGRIDVNGEYRCYGYYDGFEFKNFDGGRFMTFKINHKPIPVADETLNVHQLAASKTALESRNAELQETINRLEKELNAVKEAFF
;
A
#
# COMPACT_ATOMS: atom_id res chain seq x y z
N MET A 1 20.25 -37.01 1.62
CA MET A 1 19.00 -36.68 2.34
C MET A 1 18.64 -35.26 1.95
N SER A 2 17.62 -35.11 1.13
CA SER A 2 17.22 -33.84 0.52
C SER A 2 16.67 -32.91 1.59
N SER A 3 17.26 -31.72 1.75
CA SER A 3 16.70 -30.67 2.61
C SER A 3 15.42 -30.17 1.95
N ILE A 4 14.29 -30.55 2.52
CA ILE A 4 13.01 -29.97 2.16
C ILE A 4 13.06 -28.54 2.70
N ALA A 5 13.36 -27.58 1.82
CA ALA A 5 13.09 -26.17 2.08
C ALA A 5 11.57 -26.00 2.12
N ILE A 6 10.99 -26.18 3.30
CA ILE A 6 9.62 -25.78 3.58
C ILE A 6 9.64 -24.26 3.55
N ALA A 7 9.17 -23.65 2.47
CA ALA A 7 8.92 -22.22 2.42
C ALA A 7 7.87 -21.92 3.51
N PRO A 8 8.19 -21.23 4.61
CA PRO A 8 7.16 -20.88 5.55
C PRO A 8 6.46 -19.66 4.97
N SER A 9 5.14 -19.73 4.84
CA SER A 9 4.27 -18.56 4.87
C SER A 9 4.45 -17.89 6.25
N THR A 10 5.57 -17.20 6.42
CA THR A 10 6.07 -16.69 7.70
C THR A 10 5.10 -15.66 8.25
N VAL A 11 4.89 -15.66 9.57
CA VAL A 11 4.26 -14.52 10.23
C VAL A 11 5.16 -13.31 10.00
N CYS A 12 4.76 -12.44 9.08
CA CYS A 12 5.55 -11.26 8.69
C CYS A 12 5.38 -10.08 9.65
N ALA A 13 4.46 -10.19 10.61
CA ALA A 13 4.27 -9.22 11.68
C ALA A 13 3.57 -9.83 12.89
N ILE A 14 3.92 -9.36 14.08
CA ILE A 14 3.31 -9.77 15.36
C ILE A 14 2.83 -8.55 16.13
N ARG A 15 1.89 -8.78 17.05
CA ARG A 15 1.46 -7.78 18.01
C ARG A 15 1.61 -8.31 19.43
N ILE A 16 2.28 -7.55 20.28
CA ILE A 16 2.28 -7.75 21.73
C ILE A 16 1.08 -7.00 22.30
N VAL A 17 0.15 -7.73 22.91
CA VAL A 17 -1.05 -7.20 23.53
C VAL A 17 -0.73 -6.79 24.96
N SER A 18 -0.94 -5.50 25.27
CA SER A 18 -0.64 -4.92 26.58
C SER A 18 0.84 -4.99 26.94
N LEU A 19 1.59 -4.01 26.45
CA LEU A 19 3.01 -3.87 26.76
C LEU A 19 3.22 -3.72 28.27
N PRO A 20 4.18 -4.46 28.83
CA PRO A 20 4.54 -4.34 30.23
C PRO A 20 5.33 -3.05 30.50
N LEU A 21 5.40 -2.67 31.77
CA LEU A 21 6.14 -1.50 32.25
C LEU A 21 7.63 -1.56 31.88
N GLU A 22 8.16 -2.76 31.65
CA GLU A 22 9.54 -3.03 31.27
C GLU A 22 9.80 -2.87 29.76
N MET A 23 8.76 -2.75 28.93
CA MET A 23 8.87 -2.62 27.46
C MET A 23 8.19 -1.35 26.95
N GLN A 24 8.84 -0.21 27.21
CA GLN A 24 8.23 1.11 27.02
C GLN A 24 8.66 1.76 25.73
N THR A 25 9.85 1.39 25.24
CA THR A 25 10.45 1.93 24.03
C THR A 25 10.51 0.87 22.93
N THR A 26 10.64 1.31 21.69
CA THR A 26 10.85 0.43 20.54
C THR A 26 12.13 -0.40 20.68
N TYR A 27 13.15 0.15 21.36
CA TYR A 27 14.37 -0.56 21.71
C TYR A 27 14.10 -1.70 22.68
N ASP A 28 13.38 -1.45 23.78
CA ASP A 28 13.09 -2.49 24.79
C ASP A 28 12.31 -3.65 24.18
N VAL A 29 11.35 -3.36 23.31
CA VAL A 29 10.58 -4.38 22.59
C VAL A 29 11.47 -5.18 21.64
N SER A 30 12.36 -4.50 20.91
CA SER A 30 13.27 -5.16 19.96
C SER A 30 14.27 -6.04 20.67
N ASP A 31 14.90 -5.53 21.74
CA ASP A 31 15.85 -6.25 22.58
C ASP A 31 15.18 -7.45 23.25
N PHE A 32 13.96 -7.26 23.78
CA PHE A 32 13.17 -8.35 24.34
C PHE A 32 12.97 -9.49 23.34
N LEU A 33 12.49 -9.19 22.13
CA LEU A 33 12.22 -10.22 21.12
C LEU A 33 13.52 -10.85 20.60
N ALA A 34 14.58 -10.07 20.42
CA ALA A 34 15.89 -10.58 20.01
C ALA A 34 16.46 -11.57 21.04
N ASN A 35 16.37 -11.23 22.34
CA ASN A 35 16.82 -12.09 23.43
C ASN A 35 15.91 -13.32 23.60
N ALA A 36 14.59 -13.17 23.42
CA ALA A 36 13.63 -14.25 23.59
C ALA A 36 13.66 -15.29 22.46
N LEU A 37 13.80 -14.83 21.21
CA LEU A 37 13.62 -15.67 20.02
C LEU A 37 14.93 -15.99 19.30
N GLY A 38 15.99 -15.20 19.51
CA GLY A 38 17.31 -15.39 18.93
C GLY A 38 17.36 -15.07 17.43
N ASN A 39 18.29 -14.18 17.03
CA ASN A 39 18.61 -13.83 15.64
C ASN A 39 17.41 -13.49 14.73
N ILE A 40 16.33 -12.93 15.29
CA ILE A 40 15.25 -12.36 14.47
C ILE A 40 15.68 -11.01 13.90
N THR A 41 15.25 -10.70 12.67
CA THR A 41 15.46 -9.39 12.06
C THR A 41 14.16 -8.62 12.08
N ILE A 42 14.11 -7.58 12.91
CA ILE A 42 12.95 -6.69 13.03
C ILE A 42 13.12 -5.51 12.07
N THR A 43 12.12 -5.28 11.22
CA THR A 43 12.11 -4.16 10.28
C THR A 43 11.56 -2.89 10.93
N SER A 44 10.52 -3.03 11.76
CA SER A 44 9.88 -1.90 12.42
C SER A 44 9.25 -2.34 13.74
N VAL A 45 9.24 -1.41 14.70
CA VAL A 45 8.45 -1.51 15.93
C VAL A 45 7.65 -0.24 16.07
N ASN A 46 6.35 -0.37 16.25
CA ASN A 46 5.44 0.74 16.50
C ASN A 46 4.66 0.48 17.80
N ILE A 47 4.70 1.43 18.74
CA ILE A 47 4.03 1.34 20.03
C ILE A 47 2.83 2.28 20.05
N ILE A 48 1.66 1.72 20.33
CA ILE A 48 0.38 2.41 20.18
C ILE A 48 -0.38 2.38 21.51
N ALA A 49 -0.88 3.53 21.94
CA ALA A 49 -1.84 3.61 23.05
C ALA A 49 -3.24 3.21 22.59
N MET A 50 -3.89 2.34 23.34
CA MET A 50 -5.20 1.76 23.05
C MET A 50 -6.05 1.73 24.31
N ASN A 51 -7.37 1.59 24.15
CA ASN A 51 -8.30 1.43 25.27
C ASN A 51 -9.02 0.08 25.19
N THR A 52 -9.29 -0.54 26.33
CA THR A 52 -10.17 -1.71 26.39
C THR A 52 -11.61 -1.28 26.08
N SER A 53 -12.52 -2.24 25.87
CA SER A 53 -13.96 -1.95 25.75
C SER A 53 -14.54 -1.24 26.98
N GLU A 54 -13.88 -1.37 28.12
CA GLU A 54 -14.23 -0.71 29.39
C GLU A 54 -13.51 0.64 29.57
N GLY A 55 -12.75 1.10 28.57
CA GLY A 55 -12.05 2.39 28.59
C GLY A 55 -10.72 2.40 29.35
N VAL A 56 -10.16 1.23 29.70
CA VAL A 56 -8.87 1.15 30.39
C VAL A 56 -7.74 1.36 29.38
N PRO A 57 -6.87 2.37 29.56
CA PRO A 57 -5.75 2.60 28.66
C PRO A 57 -4.68 1.52 28.83
N TYR A 58 -4.10 1.10 27.71
CA TYR A 58 -2.96 0.19 27.63
C TYR A 58 -2.15 0.51 26.37
N ARG A 59 -0.95 -0.05 26.25
CA ARG A 59 -0.17 0.05 25.00
C ARG A 59 -0.01 -1.29 24.32
N SER A 60 0.11 -1.31 23.00
CA SER A 60 0.46 -2.50 22.23
C SER A 60 1.64 -2.19 21.33
N ALA A 61 2.55 -3.14 21.17
CA ALA A 61 3.59 -3.05 20.15
C ALA A 61 3.18 -3.87 18.93
N PHE A 62 3.36 -3.30 17.75
CA PHE A 62 3.26 -3.94 16.45
C PHE A 62 4.67 -4.04 15.88
N ILE A 63 5.07 -5.25 15.52
CA ILE A 63 6.44 -5.56 15.12
C ILE A 63 6.39 -6.21 13.75
N ASP A 64 7.03 -5.59 12.78
CA ASP A 64 7.21 -6.17 11.45
C ASP A 64 8.52 -6.97 11.43
N ILE A 65 8.44 -8.22 11.01
CA ILE A 65 9.56 -9.17 10.99
C ILE A 65 9.96 -9.41 9.54
N ASP A 66 11.25 -9.25 9.25
CA ASP A 66 11.83 -9.56 7.95
C ASP A 66 12.17 -11.04 7.86
N THR A 67 13.03 -11.49 8.78
CA THR A 67 13.45 -12.89 8.88
C THR A 67 13.29 -13.41 10.29
N TRP A 68 12.66 -14.57 10.41
CA TRP A 68 12.76 -15.38 11.62
C TRP A 68 14.17 -15.96 11.68
N GLY A 69 14.84 -15.87 12.82
CA GLY A 69 16.17 -16.45 12.97
C GLY A 69 16.15 -17.98 12.80
N ASP A 70 17.30 -18.56 12.48
CA ASP A 70 17.43 -20.01 12.26
C ASP A 70 17.37 -20.84 13.56
N SER A 71 17.06 -20.22 14.69
CA SER A 71 17.01 -20.89 15.99
C SER A 71 15.80 -21.83 16.08
N GLU A 72 15.95 -22.95 16.79
CA GLU A 72 14.83 -23.87 17.07
C GLU A 72 13.69 -23.15 17.82
N CYS A 73 14.03 -22.20 18.70
CA CYS A 73 13.09 -21.36 19.43
C CYS A 73 12.26 -20.47 18.50
N ALA A 74 12.89 -19.76 17.56
CA ALA A 74 12.22 -18.88 16.60
C ALA A 74 11.29 -19.69 15.68
N ASN A 75 11.76 -20.82 15.16
CA ASN A 75 10.98 -21.70 14.29
C ASN A 75 9.77 -22.32 15.01
N THR A 76 9.97 -22.78 16.25
CA THR A 76 8.88 -23.33 17.08
C THR A 76 7.86 -22.25 17.42
N PHE A 77 8.31 -21.06 17.78
CA PHE A 77 7.41 -19.95 18.08
C PHE A 77 6.61 -19.51 16.86
N ALA A 78 7.25 -19.32 15.71
CA ALA A 78 6.58 -18.97 14.46
C ALA A 78 5.52 -20.02 14.08
N SER A 79 5.86 -21.31 14.19
CA SER A 79 4.94 -22.41 13.91
C SER A 79 3.73 -22.42 14.85
N ARG A 80 3.96 -22.22 16.16
CA ARG A 80 2.88 -22.11 17.15
C ARG A 80 1.98 -20.92 16.88
N LEU A 81 2.56 -19.80 16.46
CA LEU A 81 1.83 -18.55 16.20
C LEU A 81 0.94 -18.69 14.97
N MET A 82 1.42 -19.39 13.93
CA MET A 82 0.63 -19.74 12.74
C MET A 82 -0.51 -20.71 13.03
N SER A 83 -0.32 -21.63 13.98
CA SER A 83 -1.33 -22.63 14.34
C SER A 83 -2.38 -22.13 15.33
N SER A 84 -2.22 -20.93 15.89
CA SER A 84 -3.13 -20.38 16.92
C SER A 84 -3.91 -19.18 16.40
N ASP A 85 -5.21 -19.38 16.19
CA ASP A 85 -6.15 -18.29 15.85
C ASP A 85 -6.24 -17.21 16.95
N SER A 86 -5.87 -17.55 18.18
CA SER A 86 -5.97 -16.67 19.35
C SER A 86 -4.64 -16.05 19.80
N GLY A 87 -3.54 -16.41 19.14
CA GLY A 87 -2.16 -16.06 19.51
C GLY A 87 -1.53 -16.99 20.56
N ILE A 88 -0.34 -16.61 21.01
CA ILE A 88 0.44 -17.30 22.03
C ILE A 88 0.35 -16.51 23.33
N VAL A 89 0.22 -17.23 24.45
CA VAL A 89 0.28 -16.67 25.80
C VAL A 89 1.54 -17.20 26.48
N ILE A 90 2.44 -16.30 26.85
CA ILE A 90 3.66 -16.59 27.61
C ILE A 90 3.32 -16.33 29.07
N ALA A 91 3.24 -17.37 29.89
CA ALA A 91 2.91 -17.24 31.30
C ALA A 91 4.16 -17.20 32.18
N GLU A 92 4.05 -16.57 33.35
CA GLU A 92 5.01 -16.70 34.43
C GLU A 92 5.04 -18.16 34.93
N ARG A 93 6.25 -18.74 35.07
CA ARG A 93 6.42 -20.09 35.59
C ARG A 93 7.30 -20.05 36.84
N GLU A 94 6.83 -20.65 37.93
CA GLU A 94 7.65 -20.89 39.11
C GLU A 94 8.63 -22.05 38.81
N GLY A 95 9.91 -21.73 38.62
CA GLY A 95 10.98 -22.73 38.52
C GLY A 95 11.83 -22.64 37.26
N PHE A 96 13.13 -22.41 37.46
CA PHE A 96 14.16 -22.35 36.43
C PHE A 96 14.41 -23.74 35.83
N VAL A 97 14.10 -23.94 34.54
CA VAL A 97 14.44 -25.18 33.81
C VAL A 97 15.14 -24.82 32.51
N SER A 98 16.45 -25.02 32.50
CA SER A 98 17.32 -24.79 31.34
C SER A 98 16.74 -25.42 30.06
N GLY A 99 16.27 -24.56 29.16
CA GLY A 99 15.68 -24.92 27.86
C GLY A 99 14.79 -23.81 27.34
N GLY A 100 15.33 -22.91 26.50
CA GLY A 100 14.58 -21.89 25.75
C GLY A 100 13.72 -20.88 26.54
N PHE A 101 13.60 -19.65 26.02
CA PHE A 101 12.76 -18.61 26.65
C PHE A 101 11.27 -19.01 26.74
N MET A 102 10.78 -19.84 25.80
CA MET A 102 9.37 -20.29 25.77
C MET A 102 8.95 -21.15 26.96
N ASP A 103 9.89 -21.83 27.63
CA ASP A 103 9.58 -22.73 28.75
C ASP A 103 9.94 -22.12 30.13
N ASN A 104 10.61 -20.96 30.15
CA ASN A 104 11.24 -20.37 31.34
C ASN A 104 10.53 -19.14 31.93
N GLY A 105 9.50 -18.59 31.27
CA GLY A 105 8.78 -17.41 31.78
C GLY A 105 9.65 -16.15 31.92
N PHE A 106 9.12 -15.12 32.57
CA PHE A 106 9.83 -13.86 32.80
C PHE A 106 10.63 -13.91 34.10
N PRO A 107 11.98 -13.83 34.08
CA PRO A 107 12.75 -13.76 35.31
C PRO A 107 12.45 -12.42 36.00
N ASN A 108 11.86 -12.49 37.20
CA ASN A 108 11.37 -11.38 38.05
C ASN A 108 9.95 -10.86 37.77
N GLY A 109 9.18 -11.57 36.93
CA GLY A 109 7.83 -11.12 36.56
C GLY A 109 7.86 -9.87 35.66
N ILE A 110 6.72 -9.53 35.09
CA ILE A 110 6.50 -8.29 34.32
C ILE A 110 5.33 -7.54 34.93
N HIS A 111 5.24 -6.22 34.74
CA HIS A 111 4.22 -5.41 35.39
C HIS A 111 3.30 -4.70 34.39
N TYR A 112 2.04 -4.50 34.77
CA TYR A 112 1.17 -3.53 34.12
C TYR A 112 1.64 -2.10 34.44
N ASP A 113 1.20 -1.12 33.66
CA ASP A 113 1.49 0.31 33.89
C ASP A 113 1.06 0.80 35.29
N ASN A 114 0.12 0.12 35.94
CA ASN A 114 -0.30 0.42 37.32
C ASN A 114 0.56 -0.26 38.42
N GLY A 115 1.68 -0.88 38.04
CA GLY A 115 2.59 -1.58 38.94
C GLY A 115 2.11 -2.94 39.44
N LYS A 116 0.93 -3.42 39.04
CA LYS A 116 0.49 -4.78 39.36
C LYS A 116 1.25 -5.80 38.52
N ILE A 117 1.51 -6.96 39.10
CA ILE A 117 2.15 -8.08 38.40
C ILE A 117 1.26 -8.56 37.24
N MET A 118 1.86 -8.66 36.07
CA MET A 118 1.31 -9.23 34.86
C MET A 118 1.71 -10.70 34.77
N LYS A 119 0.72 -11.60 34.92
CA LYS A 119 0.93 -13.05 34.95
C LYS A 119 1.26 -13.68 33.60
N TYR A 120 0.95 -12.96 32.52
CA TYR A 120 1.16 -13.45 31.18
C TYR A 120 1.34 -12.31 30.18
N LEU A 121 2.08 -12.58 29.11
CA LEU A 121 2.19 -11.75 27.93
C LEU A 121 1.50 -12.43 26.75
N LYS A 122 0.62 -11.73 26.05
CA LYS A 122 -0.06 -12.28 24.88
C LYS A 122 0.54 -11.71 23.60
N ILE A 123 0.93 -12.59 22.68
CA ILE A 123 1.46 -12.25 21.36
C ILE A 123 0.55 -12.84 20.29
N VAL A 124 0.07 -12.03 19.36
CA VAL A 124 -0.84 -12.46 18.28
C VAL A 124 -0.20 -12.22 16.91
N PRO A 125 -0.55 -12.99 15.87
CA PRO A 125 -0.23 -12.60 14.51
C PRO A 125 -0.84 -11.23 14.20
N SER A 126 -0.10 -10.40 13.48
CA SER A 126 -0.58 -9.10 13.00
C SER A 126 -0.36 -8.98 11.49
N LYS A 127 -1.03 -7.99 10.90
CA LYS A 127 -0.67 -7.50 9.57
C LYS A 127 0.54 -6.58 9.70
N ARG A 128 1.38 -6.53 8.68
CA ARG A 128 2.50 -5.58 8.64
C ARG A 128 1.97 -4.17 8.79
N SER A 129 2.52 -3.44 9.76
CA SER A 129 2.21 -2.03 9.96
C SER A 129 2.76 -1.18 8.80
N HIS A 130 3.88 -1.61 8.22
CA HIS A 130 4.51 -0.97 7.07
C HIS A 130 4.47 -1.90 5.84
N PRO A 131 3.66 -1.58 4.82
CA PRO A 131 3.72 -2.22 3.51
C PRO A 131 5.14 -2.16 2.96
N SER A 132 5.63 -3.29 2.43
CA SER A 132 6.95 -3.32 1.79
C SER A 132 7.02 -2.28 0.67
N THR A 133 8.16 -1.60 0.57
CA THR A 133 8.50 -0.67 -0.52
C THR A 133 9.44 -1.30 -1.55
N THR A 134 9.70 -2.61 -1.44
CA THR A 134 10.49 -3.35 -2.41
C THR A 134 9.85 -3.29 -3.80
N PRO A 135 10.61 -3.07 -4.88
CA PRO A 135 10.04 -3.01 -6.22
C PRO A 135 9.37 -4.34 -6.60
N LEU A 136 8.14 -4.27 -7.10
CA LEU A 136 7.42 -5.41 -7.66
C LEU A 136 7.96 -5.72 -9.06
N ALA A 137 8.42 -6.95 -9.26
CA ALA A 137 8.83 -7.43 -10.57
C ALA A 137 7.61 -7.55 -11.49
N LEU A 138 7.56 -6.71 -12.52
CA LEU A 138 6.48 -6.68 -13.51
C LEU A 138 6.92 -7.34 -14.82
N SER A 139 5.96 -7.96 -15.52
CA SER A 139 6.18 -8.39 -16.90
C SER A 139 6.21 -7.18 -17.84
N GLU A 140 6.84 -7.33 -19.00
CA GLU A 140 6.98 -6.24 -19.99
C GLU A 140 5.64 -5.64 -20.45
N ASN A 141 4.55 -6.42 -20.40
CA ASN A 141 3.22 -5.99 -20.81
C ASN A 141 2.35 -5.48 -19.64
N ALA A 142 2.89 -5.44 -18.42
CA ALA A 142 2.14 -4.99 -17.26
C ALA A 142 1.93 -3.46 -17.33
N TRP A 143 0.72 -3.02 -16.96
CA TRP A 143 0.43 -1.59 -16.89
C TRP A 143 1.14 -0.94 -15.71
N THR A 144 1.67 0.27 -15.96
CA THR A 144 2.46 1.06 -15.01
C THR A 144 1.79 2.38 -14.60
N SER A 145 0.54 2.60 -15.00
CA SER A 145 -0.18 3.83 -14.68
C SER A 145 -1.67 3.58 -14.39
N ILE A 146 -2.21 4.39 -13.48
CA ILE A 146 -3.63 4.39 -13.10
C ILE A 146 -4.33 5.58 -13.78
N TYR A 147 -5.50 5.32 -14.35
CA TYR A 147 -6.46 6.33 -14.77
C TYR A 147 -7.54 6.54 -13.70
N ILE A 148 -7.78 7.80 -13.35
CA ILE A 148 -8.82 8.23 -12.40
C ILE A 148 -9.84 9.05 -13.20
N PRO A 149 -11.02 8.49 -13.51
CA PRO A 149 -11.97 9.14 -14.41
C PRO A 149 -12.53 10.45 -13.88
N ALA A 150 -12.79 10.53 -12.59
CA ALA A 150 -13.35 11.70 -11.94
C ALA A 150 -12.66 11.94 -10.60
N VAL A 151 -11.83 12.98 -10.57
CA VAL A 151 -11.29 13.54 -9.33
C VAL A 151 -12.35 14.46 -8.74
N GLN A 152 -12.89 14.07 -7.59
CA GLN A 152 -13.95 14.83 -6.94
C GLN A 152 -13.41 16.15 -6.35
N THR A 153 -14.09 17.26 -6.61
CA THR A 153 -13.71 18.56 -6.04
C THR A 153 -13.81 18.54 -4.52
N GLY A 154 -12.72 18.93 -3.85
CA GLY A 154 -12.64 18.90 -2.39
C GLY A 154 -12.64 17.48 -1.83
N LEU A 155 -12.11 16.50 -2.56
CA LEU A 155 -11.75 15.22 -1.96
C LEU A 155 -10.65 15.46 -0.93
N SER A 156 -10.92 15.09 0.31
CA SER A 156 -10.01 15.29 1.43
C SER A 156 -10.09 14.12 2.40
N TYR A 157 -9.09 14.07 3.27
CA TYR A 157 -9.07 13.22 4.46
C TYR A 157 -8.48 14.03 5.62
N ASP A 158 -8.60 13.47 6.82
CA ASP A 158 -8.21 14.12 8.06
C ASP A 158 -9.01 15.40 8.33
N ASN A 159 -10.35 15.29 8.30
CA ASN A 159 -11.28 16.39 8.56
C ASN A 159 -11.13 17.62 7.64
N GLY A 160 -10.66 17.41 6.42
CA GLY A 160 -10.53 18.45 5.40
C GLY A 160 -9.16 19.12 5.33
N ASP A 161 -8.22 18.74 6.19
CA ASP A 161 -6.88 19.34 6.26
C ASP A 161 -6.04 18.97 5.03
N ILE A 162 -6.13 17.72 4.57
CA ILE A 162 -5.39 17.26 3.39
C ILE A 162 -6.34 17.12 2.21
N ARG A 163 -6.10 17.91 1.17
CA ARG A 163 -6.91 17.93 -0.06
C ARG A 163 -6.15 17.29 -1.21
N LEU A 164 -6.82 16.40 -1.93
CA LEU A 164 -6.30 15.75 -3.13
C LEU A 164 -6.68 16.58 -4.36
N ASN A 165 -5.93 17.65 -4.62
CA ASN A 165 -6.24 18.60 -5.70
C ASN A 165 -5.03 18.97 -6.58
N ASP A 166 -3.83 18.53 -6.24
CA ASP A 166 -2.60 18.86 -6.95
C ASP A 166 -1.71 17.62 -7.10
N GLU A 167 -0.64 17.74 -7.89
CA GLU A 167 0.29 16.64 -8.13
C GLU A 167 0.96 16.17 -6.82
N LYS A 168 1.37 17.12 -5.97
CA LYS A 168 2.06 16.82 -4.72
C LYS A 168 1.20 15.96 -3.78
N SER A 169 -0.05 16.34 -3.56
CA SER A 169 -0.96 15.57 -2.70
C SER A 169 -1.26 14.18 -3.26
N PHE A 170 -1.28 14.02 -4.58
CA PHE A 170 -1.40 12.70 -5.22
C PHE A 170 -0.13 11.86 -5.03
N VAL A 171 1.05 12.45 -5.20
CA VAL A 171 2.33 11.75 -4.97
C VAL A 171 2.41 11.24 -3.52
N GLU A 172 2.12 12.09 -2.54
CA GLU A 172 2.07 11.73 -1.12
C GLU A 172 1.01 10.64 -0.87
N PHE A 173 -0.19 10.78 -1.45
CA PHE A 173 -1.26 9.80 -1.28
C PHE A 173 -0.89 8.41 -1.82
N PHE A 174 -0.38 8.32 -3.04
CA PHE A 174 -0.07 7.03 -3.66
C PHE A 174 1.24 6.41 -3.14
N GLY A 175 2.24 7.24 -2.84
CA GLY A 175 3.56 6.82 -2.37
C GLY A 175 3.64 6.59 -0.87
N ASP A 176 3.12 7.52 -0.06
CA ASP A 176 3.35 7.53 1.38
C ASP A 176 2.18 6.97 2.18
N HIS A 177 0.95 7.26 1.77
CA HIS A 177 -0.26 6.81 2.48
C HIS A 177 -0.73 5.43 2.00
N LEU A 178 -1.04 5.31 0.71
CA LEU A 178 -1.49 4.05 0.14
C LEU A 178 -0.33 3.07 -0.06
N LYS A 179 0.89 3.59 -0.21
CA LYS A 179 2.15 2.85 -0.36
C LYS A 179 2.09 1.77 -1.44
N ILE A 180 1.63 2.13 -2.64
CA ILE A 180 1.51 1.17 -3.75
C ILE A 180 2.62 1.26 -4.79
N GLY A 181 3.39 2.34 -4.78
CA GLY A 181 4.49 2.54 -5.71
C GLY A 181 5.09 3.93 -5.59
N LYS A 182 6.22 4.13 -6.26
CA LYS A 182 6.84 5.44 -6.40
C LYS A 182 6.23 6.15 -7.60
N VAL A 183 5.54 7.27 -7.35
CA VAL A 183 4.93 8.07 -8.42
C VAL A 183 6.01 8.83 -9.17
N SER A 184 5.95 8.77 -10.50
CA SER A 184 6.82 9.49 -11.44
C SER A 184 6.27 10.89 -11.70
N ARG A 185 4.99 10.97 -12.07
CA ARG A 185 4.25 12.21 -12.32
C ARG A 185 2.74 12.00 -12.29
N VAL A 186 2.00 13.09 -12.20
CA VAL A 186 0.52 13.09 -12.25
C VAL A 186 0.02 14.09 -13.30
N ASP A 187 -0.67 13.57 -14.32
CA ASP A 187 -1.23 14.40 -15.38
C ASP A 187 -2.74 14.63 -15.14
N PHE A 188 -3.13 15.89 -14.95
CA PHE A 188 -4.53 16.29 -14.82
C PHE A 188 -5.10 16.74 -16.16
N ILE A 189 -6.30 16.25 -16.50
CA ILE A 189 -7.03 16.64 -17.70
C ILE A 189 -8.41 17.13 -17.31
N VAL A 190 -8.69 18.41 -17.57
CA VAL A 190 -10.02 19.00 -17.40
C VAL A 190 -10.77 18.89 -18.73
N LYS A 191 -11.96 18.28 -18.70
CA LYS A 191 -12.86 18.17 -19.85
C LYS A 191 -14.22 18.76 -19.50
N THR A 192 -14.76 19.58 -20.38
CA THR A 192 -16.16 20.01 -20.28
C THR A 192 -17.05 18.83 -20.65
N ILE A 193 -18.00 18.48 -19.77
CA ILE A 193 -18.92 17.37 -20.03
C ILE A 193 -19.87 17.79 -21.17
N PRO A 194 -19.96 17.01 -22.27
CA PRO A 194 -20.83 17.33 -23.40
C PRO A 194 -22.26 17.61 -22.94
N GLY A 195 -22.82 18.76 -23.34
CA GLY A 195 -24.19 19.16 -22.98
C GLY A 195 -24.35 19.83 -21.62
N THR A 196 -23.26 20.10 -20.88
CA THR A 196 -23.33 20.87 -19.62
C THR A 196 -22.21 21.91 -19.55
N GLN A 197 -22.38 22.94 -18.71
CA GLN A 197 -21.29 23.87 -18.34
C GLN A 197 -20.38 23.30 -17.24
N ARG A 198 -20.50 22.01 -16.90
CA ARG A 198 -19.70 21.40 -15.83
C ARG A 198 -18.40 20.84 -16.40
N GLU A 199 -17.32 21.10 -15.67
CA GLU A 199 -16.00 20.55 -15.95
C GLU A 199 -15.79 19.30 -15.10
N ALA A 200 -15.29 18.23 -15.73
CA ALA A 200 -14.83 17.03 -15.07
C ALA A 200 -13.30 16.99 -15.14
N CYS A 201 -12.66 16.86 -13.98
CA CYS A 201 -11.23 16.63 -13.89
C CYS A 201 -10.95 15.13 -13.83
N SER A 202 -10.15 14.62 -14.76
CA SER A 202 -9.55 13.29 -14.70
C SER A 202 -8.07 13.39 -14.36
N ALA A 203 -7.50 12.35 -13.75
CA ALA A 203 -6.07 12.27 -13.47
C ALA A 203 -5.46 10.98 -14.02
N TYR A 204 -4.20 11.03 -14.42
CA TYR A 204 -3.38 9.90 -14.80
C TYR A 204 -2.15 9.86 -13.90
N VAL A 205 -2.01 8.80 -13.12
CA VAL A 205 -0.92 8.63 -12.16
C VAL A 205 0.07 7.63 -12.74
N HIS A 206 1.27 8.10 -13.03
CA HIS A 206 2.34 7.28 -13.61
C HIS A 206 3.30 6.84 -12.50
N PHE A 207 3.65 5.55 -12.46
CA PHE A 207 4.57 5.00 -11.46
C PHE A 207 5.92 4.70 -12.08
N ASP A 208 7.00 5.15 -11.43
CA ASP A 208 8.37 4.68 -11.73
C ASP A 208 8.47 3.18 -11.44
N GLN A 209 7.88 2.77 -10.31
CA GLN A 209 7.87 1.39 -9.85
C GLN A 209 6.66 1.14 -8.95
N TRP A 210 6.18 -0.10 -8.98
CA TRP A 210 5.20 -0.60 -8.02
C TRP A 210 5.89 -1.19 -6.81
N PHE A 211 5.23 -1.16 -5.66
CA PHE A 211 5.73 -1.82 -4.46
C PHE A 211 5.13 -3.22 -4.33
N ASP A 212 5.96 -4.20 -3.98
CA ASP A 212 5.56 -5.59 -3.76
C ASP A 212 4.94 -5.75 -2.37
N ASN A 213 3.66 -5.41 -2.25
CA ASN A 213 2.92 -5.57 -1.01
C ASN A 213 1.46 -5.96 -1.25
N THR A 214 0.80 -6.35 -0.16
CA THR A 214 -0.60 -6.83 -0.19
C THR A 214 -1.58 -5.79 -0.72
N THR A 215 -1.35 -4.51 -0.45
CA THR A 215 -2.22 -3.41 -0.91
C THR A 215 -2.12 -3.27 -2.42
N THR A 216 -0.89 -3.23 -2.95
CA THR A 216 -0.64 -3.24 -4.40
C THR A 216 -1.25 -4.46 -5.06
N ALA A 217 -1.01 -5.66 -4.53
CA ALA A 217 -1.56 -6.90 -5.08
C ALA A 217 -3.09 -6.91 -5.10
N ALA A 218 -3.74 -6.44 -4.02
CA ALA A 218 -5.19 -6.36 -3.94
C ALA A 218 -5.78 -5.35 -4.94
N ILE A 219 -5.17 -4.17 -5.08
CA ILE A 219 -5.62 -3.14 -6.01
C ILE A 219 -5.43 -3.62 -7.45
N ARG A 220 -4.21 -4.06 -7.80
CA ARG A 220 -3.91 -4.53 -9.15
C ARG A 220 -4.79 -5.71 -9.54
N GLY A 221 -4.90 -6.73 -8.68
CA GLY A 221 -5.75 -7.89 -8.93
C GLY A 221 -7.23 -7.54 -9.12
N ARG A 222 -7.77 -6.58 -8.34
CA ARG A 222 -9.16 -6.13 -8.53
C ARG A 222 -9.35 -5.34 -9.82
N ILE A 223 -8.39 -4.50 -10.20
CA ILE A 223 -8.43 -3.78 -11.47
C ILE A 223 -8.34 -4.76 -12.64
N ASP A 224 -7.47 -5.78 -12.56
CA ASP A 224 -7.31 -6.77 -13.64
C ASP A 224 -8.57 -7.64 -13.82
N VAL A 225 -9.28 -7.96 -12.74
CA VAL A 225 -10.51 -8.79 -12.80
C VAL A 225 -11.75 -7.95 -13.16
N ASN A 226 -11.94 -6.80 -12.51
CA ASN A 226 -13.18 -6.01 -12.61
C ASN A 226 -13.07 -4.81 -13.56
N GLY A 227 -11.87 -4.47 -14.01
CA GLY A 227 -11.58 -3.26 -14.77
C GLY A 227 -11.51 -1.98 -13.93
N GLU A 228 -11.91 -2.02 -12.65
CA GLU A 228 -11.87 -0.88 -11.74
C GLU A 228 -11.70 -1.26 -10.27
N TYR A 229 -11.15 -0.33 -9.48
CA TYR A 229 -11.06 -0.40 -8.03
C TYR A 229 -11.58 0.88 -7.38
N ARG A 230 -12.48 0.76 -6.41
CA ARG A 230 -12.97 1.90 -5.63
C ARG A 230 -12.16 2.04 -4.35
N CYS A 231 -11.40 3.13 -4.26
CA CYS A 231 -10.60 3.50 -3.12
C CYS A 231 -11.40 4.48 -2.25
N TYR A 232 -11.76 4.05 -1.04
CA TYR A 232 -12.47 4.86 -0.05
C TYR A 232 -11.52 5.61 0.90
N GLY A 233 -10.23 5.37 0.79
CA GLY A 233 -9.23 5.83 1.76
C GLY A 233 -8.03 4.89 1.80
N TYR A 234 -7.29 4.95 2.90
CA TYR A 234 -6.09 4.15 3.11
C TYR A 234 -6.02 3.66 4.56
N TYR A 235 -5.19 2.65 4.78
CA TYR A 235 -4.87 2.18 6.12
C TYR A 235 -3.54 2.80 6.54
N ASP A 236 -3.53 3.58 7.62
CA ASP A 236 -2.34 4.28 8.11
C ASP A 236 -1.44 3.39 9.00
N GLY A 237 -1.81 2.12 9.16
CA GLY A 237 -1.18 1.19 10.10
C GLY A 237 -1.94 1.02 11.42
N PHE A 238 -2.93 1.89 11.68
CA PHE A 238 -3.72 1.93 12.91
C PHE A 238 -5.19 1.68 12.59
N GLU A 239 -5.78 2.55 11.78
CA GLU A 239 -7.17 2.52 11.39
C GLU A 239 -7.34 2.80 9.89
N PHE A 240 -8.51 2.47 9.37
CA PHE A 240 -8.84 2.83 8.01
C PHE A 240 -9.28 4.30 7.96
N LYS A 241 -8.42 5.16 7.43
CA LYS A 241 -8.70 6.57 7.19
C LYS A 241 -9.55 6.69 5.94
N ASN A 242 -10.86 6.89 6.13
CA ASN A 242 -11.79 7.14 5.03
C ASN A 242 -11.63 8.57 4.51
N PHE A 243 -11.93 8.78 3.24
CA PHE A 243 -12.16 10.12 2.71
C PHE A 243 -13.39 10.75 3.36
N ASP A 244 -13.34 12.06 3.52
CA ASP A 244 -14.41 12.83 4.16
C ASP A 244 -15.74 12.69 3.39
N GLY A 245 -16.84 12.56 4.14
CA GLY A 245 -18.19 12.47 3.57
C GLY A 245 -18.49 11.17 2.81
N GLY A 246 -17.74 10.08 3.07
CA GLY A 246 -17.98 8.77 2.43
C GLY A 246 -17.63 8.76 0.93
N ARG A 247 -16.76 9.67 0.52
CA ARG A 247 -16.31 9.82 -0.87
C ARG A 247 -15.34 8.71 -1.25
N PHE A 248 -15.11 8.54 -2.55
CA PHE A 248 -14.18 7.54 -3.08
C PHE A 248 -13.56 8.00 -4.40
N MET A 249 -12.38 7.46 -4.70
CA MET A 249 -11.75 7.52 -6.02
C MET A 249 -11.91 6.20 -6.75
N THR A 250 -12.11 6.25 -8.06
CA THR A 250 -12.13 5.06 -8.90
C THR A 250 -10.83 4.96 -9.68
N PHE A 251 -10.13 3.85 -9.55
CA PHE A 251 -8.89 3.54 -10.26
C PHE A 251 -9.19 2.58 -11.41
N LYS A 252 -8.64 2.84 -12.58
CA LYS A 252 -8.71 1.99 -13.77
C LYS A 252 -7.33 1.86 -14.41
N ILE A 253 -7.17 0.85 -15.27
CA ILE A 253 -5.95 0.73 -16.09
C ILE A 253 -5.87 1.94 -17.03
N ASN A 254 -4.72 2.61 -17.05
CA ASN A 254 -4.43 3.55 -18.13
C ASN A 254 -3.90 2.79 -19.35
N HIS A 255 -4.78 2.55 -20.34
CA HIS A 255 -4.41 1.85 -21.58
C HIS A 255 -3.62 2.71 -22.58
N LYS A 256 -3.50 4.02 -22.34
CA LYS A 256 -2.77 4.96 -23.21
C LYS A 256 -1.84 5.82 -22.37
N PRO A 257 -0.79 5.22 -21.78
CA PRO A 257 0.21 5.99 -21.05
C PRO A 257 0.85 7.00 -22.00
N ILE A 258 0.81 8.28 -21.63
CA ILE A 258 1.47 9.33 -22.39
C ILE A 258 2.99 9.12 -22.22
N PRO A 259 3.80 9.06 -23.29
CA PRO A 259 5.24 8.97 -23.18
C PRO A 259 5.79 10.18 -22.40
N VAL A 260 6.85 9.97 -21.60
CA VAL A 260 7.62 11.10 -21.04
C VAL A 260 8.16 11.90 -22.23
N ALA A 261 7.87 13.20 -22.29
CA ALA A 261 8.50 14.05 -23.29
C ALA A 261 10.00 14.08 -23.01
N ASP A 262 10.80 13.71 -24.02
CA ASP A 262 12.26 13.79 -23.95
C ASP A 262 12.63 15.26 -23.69
N GLU A 263 13.25 15.55 -22.54
CA GLU A 263 13.57 16.91 -22.05
C GLU A 263 14.54 17.66 -23.00
N THR A 264 15.00 17.01 -24.06
CA THR A 264 15.90 17.55 -25.08
C THR A 264 15.21 18.47 -26.09
N LEU A 265 13.88 18.46 -26.19
CA LEU A 265 13.15 19.32 -27.13
C LEU A 265 12.89 20.71 -26.52
N ASN A 266 13.62 21.70 -27.02
CA ASN A 266 13.39 23.12 -26.70
C ASN A 266 11.94 23.51 -27.06
N VAL A 267 11.27 24.30 -26.23
CA VAL A 267 9.86 24.75 -26.38
C VAL A 267 9.53 25.21 -27.81
N HIS A 268 10.48 25.84 -28.51
CA HIS A 268 10.32 26.26 -29.91
C HIS A 268 10.19 25.09 -30.90
N GLN A 269 10.92 23.99 -30.69
CA GLN A 269 10.82 22.77 -31.51
C GLN A 269 9.50 22.05 -31.26
N LEU A 270 9.00 22.07 -30.02
CA LEU A 270 7.70 21.49 -29.67
C LEU A 270 6.56 22.28 -30.31
N ALA A 271 6.61 23.61 -30.27
CA ALA A 271 5.63 24.46 -30.93
C ALA A 271 5.64 24.26 -32.46
N ALA A 272 6.83 24.19 -33.07
CA ALA A 272 6.97 23.93 -34.51
C ALA A 272 6.43 22.54 -34.90
N SER A 273 6.70 21.51 -34.10
CA SER A 273 6.18 20.16 -34.32
C SER A 273 4.66 20.11 -34.19
N LYS A 274 4.08 20.81 -33.19
CA LYS A 274 2.63 20.94 -33.03
C LYS A 274 1.99 21.60 -34.25
N THR A 275 2.52 22.73 -34.71
CA THR A 275 2.01 23.40 -35.91
C THR A 275 2.12 22.51 -37.16
N ALA A 276 3.23 21.80 -37.34
CA ALA A 276 3.41 20.89 -38.47
C ALA A 276 2.43 19.70 -38.42
N LEU A 277 2.18 19.14 -37.23
CA LEU A 277 1.21 18.07 -37.04
C LEU A 277 -0.23 18.55 -37.27
N GLU A 278 -0.59 19.75 -36.82
CA GLU A 278 -1.89 20.36 -37.08
C GLU A 278 -2.13 20.57 -38.59
N SER A 279 -1.13 21.07 -39.33
CA SER A 279 -1.22 21.19 -40.80
C SER A 279 -1.39 19.84 -41.48
N ARG A 280 -0.60 18.83 -41.10
CA ARG A 280 -0.70 17.49 -41.68
C ARG A 280 -2.05 16.82 -41.40
N ASN A 281 -2.63 17.09 -40.22
CA ASN A 281 -3.94 16.58 -39.85
C ASN A 281 -5.05 17.23 -40.70
N ALA A 282 -4.92 18.54 -40.99
CA ALA A 282 -5.83 19.22 -41.91
C ALA A 282 -5.77 18.65 -43.33
N GLU A 283 -4.57 18.41 -43.87
CA GLU A 283 -4.36 17.79 -45.19
C GLU A 283 -4.94 16.37 -45.27
N LEU A 284 -4.75 15.56 -44.22
CA LEU A 284 -5.32 14.22 -44.15
C LEU A 284 -6.84 14.27 -44.07
N GLN A 285 -7.42 15.22 -43.33
CA GLN A 285 -8.87 15.40 -43.25
C GLN A 285 -9.47 15.81 -44.61
N GLU A 286 -8.79 16.69 -45.36
CA GLU A 286 -9.19 17.01 -46.74
C GLU A 286 -9.12 15.79 -47.66
N THR A 287 -8.08 14.97 -47.50
CA THR A 287 -7.91 13.74 -48.28
C THR A 287 -9.02 12.73 -47.98
N ILE A 288 -9.37 12.54 -46.70
CA ILE A 288 -10.49 11.69 -46.28
C ILE A 288 -11.79 12.20 -46.89
N ASN A 289 -12.08 13.50 -46.77
CA ASN A 289 -13.30 14.09 -47.32
C ASN A 289 -13.38 13.93 -48.84
N ARG A 290 -12.25 14.00 -49.55
CA ARG A 290 -12.19 13.75 -51.01
C ARG A 290 -12.47 12.30 -51.34
N LEU A 291 -11.80 11.37 -50.68
CA LEU A 291 -11.96 9.93 -50.91
C LEU A 291 -13.37 9.45 -50.54
N GLU A 292 -13.97 10.01 -49.48
CA GLU A 292 -15.36 9.73 -49.11
C GLU A 292 -16.34 10.17 -50.20
N LYS A 293 -16.13 11.36 -50.79
CA LYS A 293 -16.93 11.82 -51.94
C LYS A 293 -16.76 10.92 -53.17
N GLU A 294 -15.53 10.53 -53.49
CA GLU A 294 -15.26 9.61 -54.59
C GLU A 294 -15.91 8.24 -54.35
N LEU A 295 -15.83 7.71 -53.12
CA LEU A 295 -16.46 6.45 -52.74
C LEU A 295 -17.99 6.53 -52.84
N ASN A 296 -18.60 7.65 -52.42
CA ASN A 296 -20.05 7.82 -52.51
C ASN A 296 -20.51 7.95 -53.96
N ALA A 297 -19.77 8.67 -54.80
CA ALA A 297 -20.07 8.77 -56.24
C ALA A 297 -19.96 7.41 -56.94
N VAL A 298 -18.98 6.59 -56.59
CA VAL A 298 -18.87 5.21 -57.12
C VAL A 298 -20.02 4.34 -56.62
N LYS A 299 -20.40 4.44 -55.33
CA LYS A 299 -21.56 3.70 -54.80
C LYS A 299 -22.86 4.09 -55.51
N GLU A 300 -23.07 5.38 -55.76
CA GLU A 300 -24.24 5.89 -56.49
C GLU A 300 -24.23 5.52 -57.98
N ALA A 301 -23.06 5.23 -58.56
CA ALA A 301 -22.95 4.77 -59.95
C ALA A 301 -23.15 3.26 -60.12
N PHE A 302 -23.11 2.48 -59.03
CA PHE A 302 -23.25 1.01 -59.03
C PHE A 302 -24.57 0.50 -58.41
N PHE A 303 -25.47 1.41 -58.03
CA PHE A 303 -26.86 1.15 -57.64
C PHE A 303 -27.82 1.95 -58.52
#